data_AF-A0A7X9E772-F1
#
_entry.id   AF-A0A7X9E772-F1
#
_cell.length_a   1.000
_cell.length_b   1.000
_cell.length_c   1.000
_cell.angle_alpha   90.00
_cell.angle_beta   90.00
_cell.angle_gamma   90.00
#
_symmetry.space_group_name_H-M   'P 1'
#
loop_
_entity.id
_entity.type
_entity.pdbx_description
1 polymer ?
#
loop_
_entity_poly.entity_id
_entity_poly.type
_entity_poly.pdbx_seq_one_letter_code
_entity_poly.pdbx_strand_id
1 'polypeptide(L)'
;MLKLKKELFLLLLILLTGCSSLKVKASELSGTSTFKTNIKENNNGKTGYVTFWFDDGYKSTFDNAFPLLKEQGWPGVVAVVSSIDDVSSNFSDVDEPMSLDDIKILNDNGWEISSHSSYHLRPSEITNPEVAEEEVLNSKKALELLGFEIETYTLPYGESGLDFYQSLVMNNYHKWRTLSEGVNTVPSGRKLYSYSFPKDINWENIDKIIDQTKEMGGWLIITLHATTDNPTSSWSHTTSQLEELIKVVDESGLRVITPNQMEDKLLIPSEFNESLVMLKINDIDVSSPLLLVEQSLKSDSKDWGDFSSHLLGPMWLPVRAVGEKGLTLIVGHRQWGPEPKVFANLDKLQIGNEVVISVNNEDKYVFTVSSAQVINPEDLWSFYGSKDEECIKSNKSCLSLITCTPYGTTKQRLIVTATLNE
;
A
#
# COMPACT_ATOMS: atom_id res chain seq x y z
N MET A 1 0.51 -11.74 8.45
CA MET A 1 -0.21 -11.12 9.60
C MET A 1 0.67 -10.52 10.70
N LEU A 2 1.76 -11.16 11.16
CA LEU A 2 2.56 -10.63 12.29
C LEU A 2 3.43 -9.39 11.97
N LYS A 3 3.80 -9.16 10.69
CA LYS A 3 4.70 -8.07 10.25
C LYS A 3 3.98 -6.75 9.91
N LEU A 4 2.81 -6.79 9.24
CA LEU A 4 1.95 -5.60 9.05
C LEU A 4 1.46 -5.06 10.40
N LYS A 5 1.17 -5.96 11.35
CA LYS A 5 0.97 -5.61 12.76
C LYS A 5 2.18 -4.86 13.31
N LYS A 6 3.42 -5.26 13.03
CA LYS A 6 4.64 -4.62 13.54
C LYS A 6 4.88 -3.21 12.99
N GLU A 7 4.72 -2.97 11.69
CA GLU A 7 4.98 -1.63 11.11
C GLU A 7 3.89 -0.62 11.47
N LEU A 8 2.62 -1.03 11.42
CA LEU A 8 1.50 -0.19 11.85
C LEU A 8 1.49 -0.03 13.38
N PHE A 9 1.96 -1.03 14.14
CA PHE A 9 2.27 -0.92 15.58
C PHE A 9 3.48 -0.05 15.86
N LEU A 10 4.51 -0.03 15.00
CA LEU A 10 5.68 0.83 15.13
C LEU A 10 5.29 2.28 14.85
N LEU A 11 4.44 2.52 13.84
CA LEU A 11 3.84 3.82 13.58
C LEU A 11 2.96 4.24 14.77
N LEU A 12 2.06 3.38 15.26
CA LEU A 12 1.29 3.66 16.48
C LEU A 12 2.15 3.76 17.75
N LEU A 13 3.34 3.16 17.79
CA LEU A 13 4.33 3.38 18.85
C LEU A 13 4.88 4.79 18.70
N ILE A 14 5.47 5.14 17.56
CA ILE A 14 6.06 6.46 17.29
C ILE A 14 5.04 7.59 17.49
N LEU A 15 3.82 7.38 17.00
CA LEU A 15 2.70 8.32 17.07
C LEU A 15 2.04 8.39 18.45
N LEU A 16 2.45 7.59 19.44
CA LEU A 16 1.85 7.60 20.78
C LEU A 16 2.86 7.39 21.93
N THR A 17 4.14 7.18 21.63
CA THR A 17 5.28 7.15 22.56
C THR A 17 6.11 8.40 22.32
N GLY A 18 5.89 9.45 23.11
CA GLY A 18 6.61 10.72 22.98
C GLY A 18 8.14 10.55 23.00
N CYS A 19 8.79 11.41 22.21
CA CYS A 19 10.23 11.51 21.94
C CYS A 19 11.18 11.27 23.12
N SER A 20 12.22 10.48 22.86
CA SER A 20 13.59 10.88 23.22
C SER A 20 14.60 10.22 22.29
N SER A 21 15.44 11.07 21.67
CA SER A 21 16.64 10.79 20.86
C SER A 21 16.44 10.34 19.41
N LEU A 22 16.77 11.23 18.46
CA LEU A 22 17.70 11.03 17.33
C LEU A 22 17.70 12.28 16.43
N LYS A 23 18.89 12.82 16.12
CA LYS A 23 19.11 14.00 15.26
C LYS A 23 19.93 13.58 14.04
N VAL A 24 19.45 13.81 12.82
CA VAL A 24 20.25 13.73 11.59
C VAL A 24 19.75 14.79 10.59
N LYS A 25 20.68 15.52 9.96
CA LYS A 25 20.44 16.63 9.02
C LYS A 25 20.26 16.13 7.59
N ALA A 26 19.49 16.86 6.78
CA ALA A 26 19.38 16.67 5.33
C ALA A 26 19.44 17.98 4.53
N SER A 27 19.81 17.85 3.26
CA SER A 27 19.90 18.80 2.13
C SER A 27 19.85 17.85 0.93
N GLU A 28 19.02 17.93 -0.09
CA GLU A 28 18.19 18.92 -0.79
C GLU A 28 17.11 18.11 -1.55
N LEU A 29 16.06 18.76 -2.07
CA LEU A 29 15.41 18.52 -3.38
C LEU A 29 13.90 18.82 -3.33
N SER A 30 13.46 19.61 -4.32
CA SER A 30 12.10 20.10 -4.55
C SER A 30 11.65 19.70 -5.95
N GLY A 31 10.40 19.26 -6.11
CA GLY A 31 9.76 19.14 -7.42
C GLY A 31 8.39 18.46 -7.33
N THR A 32 7.34 19.14 -7.82
CA THR A 32 5.95 18.68 -7.83
C THR A 32 5.48 18.32 -9.25
N SER A 33 4.65 17.29 -9.37
CA SER A 33 3.91 16.91 -10.58
C SER A 33 2.53 16.37 -10.17
N THR A 34 1.48 16.78 -10.89
CA THR A 34 0.07 16.41 -10.65
C THR A 34 -0.43 15.49 -11.76
N PHE A 35 -1.06 14.36 -11.38
CA PHE A 35 -1.70 13.42 -12.32
C PHE A 35 -3.23 13.48 -12.23
N LYS A 36 -3.87 13.39 -13.39
CA LYS A 36 -5.34 13.27 -13.56
C LYS A 36 -5.69 11.84 -13.91
N THR A 37 -6.63 11.23 -13.18
CA THR A 37 -7.20 9.94 -13.54
C THR A 37 -8.66 10.05 -14.00
N ASN A 38 -8.94 9.48 -15.17
CA ASN A 38 -10.29 9.22 -15.68
C ASN A 38 -10.54 7.72 -15.59
N ILE A 39 -11.25 7.23 -14.57
CA ILE A 39 -11.75 5.86 -14.55
C ILE A 39 -13.23 5.87 -14.17
N LYS A 40 -14.06 5.32 -15.05
CA LYS A 40 -15.49 5.07 -14.80
C LYS A 40 -15.62 3.89 -13.84
N GLU A 41 -16.15 4.13 -12.64
CA GLU A 41 -16.58 3.06 -11.75
C GLU A 41 -17.79 2.33 -12.34
N ASN A 42 -17.75 0.99 -12.32
CA ASN A 42 -18.92 0.15 -12.54
C ASN A 42 -19.05 -0.85 -11.40
N ASN A 43 -19.98 -0.57 -10.47
CA ASN A 43 -20.26 -1.34 -9.27
C ASN A 43 -21.12 -2.57 -9.58
N ASN A 44 -20.47 -3.68 -9.92
CA ASN A 44 -21.08 -5.01 -10.04
C ASN A 44 -20.33 -6.03 -9.17
N GLY A 45 -20.63 -6.14 -7.87
CA GLY A 45 -20.38 -7.36 -7.06
C GLY A 45 -18.96 -7.96 -6.98
N LYS A 46 -17.90 -7.26 -7.41
CA LYS A 46 -16.52 -7.78 -7.38
C LYS A 46 -15.90 -7.60 -5.99
N THR A 47 -15.48 -8.68 -5.35
CA THR A 47 -15.08 -8.71 -3.93
C THR A 47 -13.57 -8.72 -3.70
N GLY A 48 -12.71 -8.57 -4.72
CA GLY A 48 -11.26 -8.57 -4.55
C GLY A 48 -10.51 -8.14 -5.81
N TYR A 49 -9.19 -8.06 -5.70
CA TYR A 49 -8.30 -7.56 -6.75
C TYR A 49 -7.21 -8.57 -7.10
N VAL A 50 -6.68 -8.46 -8.31
CA VAL A 50 -5.54 -9.27 -8.77
C VAL A 50 -4.60 -8.45 -9.66
N THR A 51 -3.33 -8.79 -9.65
CA THR A 51 -2.31 -8.21 -10.55
C THR A 51 -1.49 -9.33 -11.17
N PHE A 52 -1.31 -9.27 -12.49
CA PHE A 52 -0.32 -10.07 -13.21
C PHE A 52 1.01 -9.30 -13.23
N TRP A 53 2.06 -9.89 -12.68
CA TRP A 53 3.37 -9.26 -12.54
C TRP A 53 4.44 -10.11 -13.21
N PHE A 54 5.06 -9.58 -14.26
CA PHE A 54 6.05 -10.28 -15.09
C PHE A 54 7.47 -9.80 -14.76
N ASP A 55 8.32 -10.70 -14.30
CA ASP A 55 9.69 -10.41 -13.90
C ASP A 55 10.68 -10.47 -15.07
N ASP A 56 11.86 -9.92 -14.85
CA ASP A 56 13.05 -9.92 -15.73
C ASP A 56 12.94 -9.19 -17.08
N GLY A 57 11.75 -8.77 -17.51
CA GLY A 57 11.58 -8.03 -18.76
C GLY A 57 11.75 -8.87 -20.03
N TYR A 58 11.37 -10.15 -19.99
CA TYR A 58 11.45 -11.06 -21.14
C TYR A 58 10.52 -10.70 -22.30
N LYS A 59 10.99 -10.89 -23.54
CA LYS A 59 10.32 -10.57 -24.81
C LYS A 59 8.98 -11.28 -24.97
N SER A 60 8.87 -12.51 -24.49
CA SER A 60 7.61 -13.26 -24.47
C SER A 60 6.50 -12.62 -23.65
N THR A 61 6.83 -11.77 -22.67
CA THR A 61 5.83 -10.96 -21.98
C THR A 61 5.11 -10.04 -22.98
N PHE A 62 5.85 -9.42 -23.89
CA PHE A 62 5.29 -8.56 -24.93
C PHE A 62 4.63 -9.36 -26.05
N ASP A 63 5.26 -10.45 -26.52
CA ASP A 63 4.77 -11.19 -27.68
C ASP A 63 3.56 -12.06 -27.36
N ASN A 64 3.50 -12.64 -26.15
CA ASN A 64 2.49 -13.64 -25.79
C ASN A 64 1.55 -13.15 -24.69
N ALA A 65 2.07 -12.59 -23.60
CA ALA A 65 1.22 -12.22 -22.47
C ALA A 65 0.42 -10.92 -22.70
N PHE A 66 1.06 -9.90 -23.26
CA PHE A 66 0.44 -8.61 -23.50
C PHE A 66 -0.78 -8.67 -24.42
N PRO A 67 -0.76 -9.36 -25.58
CA PRO A 67 -1.94 -9.50 -26.43
C PRO A 67 -3.12 -10.14 -25.71
N LEU A 68 -2.88 -11.22 -24.97
CA LEU A 68 -3.93 -11.94 -24.24
C LEU A 68 -4.57 -11.08 -23.14
N LEU A 69 -3.77 -10.35 -22.36
CA LEU A 69 -4.30 -9.44 -21.34
C LEU A 69 -4.99 -8.22 -21.96
N LYS A 70 -4.47 -7.72 -23.09
CA LYS A 70 -5.06 -6.60 -23.83
C LYS A 70 -6.44 -6.94 -24.40
N GLU A 71 -6.68 -8.16 -24.84
CA GLU A 71 -8.01 -8.63 -25.27
C GLU A 71 -9.05 -8.52 -24.15
N GLN A 72 -8.63 -8.70 -22.89
CA GLN A 72 -9.48 -8.53 -21.70
C GLN A 72 -9.57 -7.07 -21.21
N GLY A 73 -8.79 -6.17 -21.81
CA GLY A 73 -8.61 -4.80 -21.33
C GLY A 73 -7.90 -4.71 -19.99
N TRP A 74 -7.05 -5.71 -19.67
CA TRP A 74 -6.36 -5.82 -18.39
C TRP A 74 -4.93 -5.27 -18.48
N PRO A 75 -4.52 -4.42 -17.53
CA PRO A 75 -3.11 -4.04 -17.40
C PRO A 75 -2.33 -5.12 -16.63
N GLY A 76 -1.02 -5.12 -16.82
CA GLY A 76 -0.07 -5.90 -16.01
C GLY A 76 1.02 -5.01 -15.43
N VAL A 77 1.96 -5.64 -14.73
CA VAL A 77 3.22 -5.01 -14.32
C VAL A 77 4.37 -5.73 -15.00
N VAL A 78 5.35 -4.99 -15.48
CA VAL A 78 6.63 -5.55 -15.92
C VAL A 78 7.73 -5.05 -15.00
N ALA A 79 8.50 -5.97 -14.41
CA ALA A 79 9.71 -5.66 -13.66
C ALA A 79 10.91 -5.62 -14.60
N VAL A 80 11.53 -4.45 -14.74
CA VAL A 80 12.59 -4.20 -15.74
C VAL A 80 13.94 -4.08 -15.06
N VAL A 81 14.90 -4.89 -15.52
CA VAL A 81 16.33 -4.74 -15.19
C VAL A 81 16.86 -3.57 -16.02
N SER A 82 17.26 -2.47 -15.38
CA SER A 82 17.48 -1.21 -16.10
C SER A 82 18.71 -1.21 -17.00
N SER A 83 19.69 -2.07 -16.71
CA SER A 83 20.90 -2.25 -17.52
C SER A 83 20.90 -3.61 -18.23
N ILE A 84 19.73 -4.09 -18.66
CA ILE A 84 19.55 -5.42 -19.27
C ILE A 84 20.50 -5.66 -20.46
N ASP A 85 20.82 -4.64 -21.25
CA ASP A 85 21.74 -4.76 -22.39
C ASP A 85 23.15 -5.20 -21.96
N ASP A 86 23.60 -4.78 -20.78
CA ASP A 86 24.91 -5.13 -20.22
C ASP A 86 24.96 -6.55 -19.64
N VAL A 87 23.80 -7.13 -19.31
CA VAL A 87 23.68 -8.45 -18.64
C VAL A 87 22.81 -9.45 -19.42
N SER A 88 22.48 -9.15 -20.67
CA SER A 88 21.54 -9.92 -21.52
C SER A 88 21.91 -11.41 -21.64
N SER A 89 23.19 -11.75 -21.61
CA SER A 89 23.67 -13.14 -21.61
C SER A 89 23.21 -13.97 -20.40
N ASN A 90 22.85 -13.33 -19.28
CA ASN A 90 22.36 -14.02 -18.08
C ASN A 90 20.90 -14.48 -18.24
N PHE A 91 20.20 -13.99 -19.26
CA PHE A 91 18.77 -14.19 -19.49
C PHE A 91 18.49 -15.05 -20.73
N SER A 92 19.44 -15.11 -21.67
CA SER A 92 19.28 -15.73 -23.00
C SER A 92 18.95 -17.23 -23.00
N ASP A 93 19.23 -17.95 -21.92
CA ASP A 93 18.87 -19.37 -21.77
C ASP A 93 17.36 -19.58 -21.48
N VAL A 94 16.67 -18.51 -21.08
CA VAL A 94 15.23 -18.50 -20.78
C VAL A 94 14.46 -17.88 -21.94
N ASP A 95 14.76 -16.63 -22.27
CA ASP A 95 14.12 -15.86 -23.33
C ASP A 95 14.95 -14.59 -23.63
N GLU A 96 14.74 -13.99 -24.80
CA GLU A 96 15.38 -12.70 -25.15
C GLU A 96 14.78 -11.56 -24.30
N PRO A 97 15.54 -10.50 -23.97
CA PRO A 97 14.99 -9.33 -23.29
C PRO A 97 14.10 -8.49 -24.23
N MET A 98 13.10 -7.81 -23.68
CA MET A 98 12.30 -6.82 -24.40
C MET A 98 13.16 -5.65 -24.86
N SER A 99 12.79 -5.06 -26.00
CA SER A 99 13.34 -3.76 -26.40
C SER A 99 12.70 -2.63 -25.59
N LEU A 100 13.39 -1.48 -25.52
CA LEU A 100 12.83 -0.27 -24.91
C LEU A 100 11.50 0.16 -25.56
N ASP A 101 11.36 -0.02 -26.87
CA ASP A 101 10.13 0.34 -27.59
C ASP A 101 8.96 -0.58 -27.18
N ASP A 102 9.22 -1.88 -26.95
CA ASP A 102 8.21 -2.80 -26.40
C ASP A 102 7.72 -2.33 -25.03
N ILE A 103 8.66 -1.96 -24.14
CA ILE A 103 8.35 -1.48 -22.77
C ILE A 103 7.54 -0.18 -22.82
N LYS A 104 7.87 0.76 -23.72
CA LYS A 104 7.08 1.99 -23.91
C LYS A 104 5.67 1.69 -24.38
N ILE A 105 5.49 0.75 -25.31
CA ILE A 105 4.16 0.32 -25.77
C ILE A 105 3.36 -0.26 -24.60
N LEU A 106 3.96 -1.08 -23.74
CA LEU A 106 3.28 -1.59 -22.53
C LEU A 106 2.83 -0.43 -21.64
N ASN A 107 3.74 0.50 -21.30
CA ASN A 107 3.44 1.65 -20.45
C ASN A 107 2.30 2.52 -21.04
N ASP A 108 2.35 2.81 -22.34
CA ASP A 108 1.32 3.58 -23.05
C ASP A 108 -0.05 2.88 -23.07
N ASN A 109 -0.08 1.56 -22.87
CA ASN A 109 -1.30 0.75 -22.72
C ASN A 109 -1.67 0.54 -21.23
N GLY A 110 -1.12 1.33 -20.31
CA GLY A 110 -1.49 1.35 -18.91
C GLY A 110 -0.85 0.26 -18.05
N TRP A 111 0.16 -0.43 -18.56
CA TRP A 111 0.98 -1.31 -17.73
C TRP A 111 1.91 -0.49 -16.85
N GLU A 112 2.14 -0.97 -15.63
CA GLU A 112 3.08 -0.35 -14.72
C GLU A 112 4.48 -0.91 -14.93
N ILE A 113 5.49 -0.03 -14.85
CA ILE A 113 6.89 -0.41 -14.88
C ILE A 113 7.42 -0.45 -13.44
N SER A 114 7.86 -1.63 -13.01
CA SER A 114 8.56 -1.79 -11.74
C SER A 114 10.07 -1.87 -11.97
N SER A 115 10.84 -1.18 -11.13
CA SER A 115 12.30 -1.31 -11.14
C SER A 115 12.71 -2.68 -10.62
N HIS A 116 13.58 -3.39 -11.35
CA HIS A 116 14.07 -4.72 -10.98
C HIS A 116 15.59 -4.75 -10.83
N SER A 117 16.14 -3.71 -10.21
CA SER A 117 17.58 -3.42 -10.06
C SER A 117 18.31 -3.10 -11.36
N SER A 118 19.58 -2.70 -11.25
CA SER A 118 20.41 -2.34 -12.41
C SER A 118 20.89 -3.56 -13.18
N TYR A 119 21.53 -4.51 -12.49
CA TYR A 119 22.16 -5.68 -13.11
C TYR A 119 21.60 -7.02 -12.61
N HIS A 120 20.50 -7.00 -11.85
CA HIS A 120 19.85 -8.19 -11.31
C HIS A 120 20.77 -8.98 -10.34
N LEU A 121 21.56 -8.27 -9.55
CA LEU A 121 22.43 -8.92 -8.55
C LEU A 121 21.60 -9.41 -7.36
N ARG A 122 22.00 -10.55 -6.79
CA ARG A 122 21.33 -11.12 -5.62
C ARG A 122 21.54 -10.22 -4.39
N PRO A 123 20.48 -9.65 -3.79
CA PRO A 123 20.64 -8.70 -2.69
C PRO A 123 21.38 -9.25 -1.46
N SER A 124 21.31 -10.56 -1.20
CA SER A 124 22.04 -11.19 -0.08
C SER A 124 23.55 -11.34 -0.31
N GLU A 125 24.02 -11.24 -1.56
CA GLU A 125 25.43 -11.34 -1.93
C GLU A 125 26.12 -9.96 -1.96
N ILE A 126 25.33 -8.88 -1.96
CA ILE A 126 25.84 -7.51 -1.97
C ILE A 126 26.26 -7.11 -0.55
N THR A 127 27.56 -7.02 -0.33
CA THR A 127 28.16 -6.60 0.96
C THR A 127 28.74 -5.19 0.93
N ASN A 128 28.88 -4.59 -0.26
CA ASN A 128 29.34 -3.21 -0.44
C ASN A 128 28.13 -2.26 -0.62
N PRO A 129 27.96 -1.23 0.24
CA PRO A 129 26.90 -0.24 0.10
C PRO A 129 26.88 0.50 -1.24
N GLU A 130 28.03 0.81 -1.84
CA GLU A 130 28.10 1.51 -3.13
C GLU A 130 27.48 0.67 -4.26
N VAL A 131 27.69 -0.65 -4.22
CA VAL A 131 27.07 -1.58 -5.17
C VAL A 131 25.56 -1.67 -4.95
N ALA A 132 25.09 -1.58 -3.71
CA ALA A 132 23.65 -1.53 -3.44
C ALA A 132 23.01 -0.20 -3.90
N GLU A 133 23.71 0.92 -3.78
CA GLU A 133 23.25 2.19 -4.35
C GLU A 133 23.15 2.11 -5.88
N GLU A 134 24.12 1.49 -6.54
CA GLU A 134 24.07 1.23 -7.97
C GLU A 134 22.90 0.33 -8.35
N GLU A 135 22.69 -0.78 -7.65
CA GLU A 135 21.59 -1.69 -7.93
C GLU A 135 20.22 -1.04 -7.71
N VAL A 136 20.05 -0.20 -6.68
CA VAL A 136 18.74 0.29 -6.25
C VAL A 136 18.43 1.70 -6.79
N LEU A 137 19.36 2.65 -6.63
CA LEU A 137 19.12 4.07 -6.95
C LEU A 137 19.35 4.36 -8.43
N ASN A 138 20.45 3.85 -9.00
CA ASN A 138 20.73 4.09 -10.41
C ASN A 138 19.68 3.41 -11.30
N SER A 139 19.11 2.29 -10.87
CA SER A 139 18.02 1.64 -11.59
C SER A 139 16.78 2.52 -11.73
N LYS A 140 16.30 3.09 -10.62
CA LYS A 140 15.20 4.08 -10.63
C LYS A 140 15.52 5.23 -11.58
N LYS A 141 16.68 5.85 -11.38
CA LYS A 141 17.10 7.02 -12.15
C LYS A 141 17.21 6.72 -13.64
N ALA A 142 17.75 5.57 -14.02
CA ALA A 142 17.89 5.18 -15.43
C ALA A 142 16.51 5.04 -16.09
N LEU A 143 15.57 4.37 -15.43
CA LEU A 143 14.20 4.20 -15.93
C LEU A 143 13.43 5.53 -15.97
N GLU A 144 13.58 6.40 -14.98
CA GLU A 144 12.97 7.74 -14.97
C GLU A 144 13.51 8.64 -16.09
N LEU A 145 14.81 8.56 -16.40
CA LEU A 145 15.42 9.29 -17.52
C LEU A 145 14.86 8.85 -18.88
N LEU A 146 14.32 7.63 -18.97
CA LEU A 146 13.62 7.13 -20.16
C LEU A 146 12.16 7.60 -20.25
N GLY A 147 11.68 8.32 -19.22
CA GLY A 147 10.34 8.91 -19.16
C GLY A 147 9.30 8.06 -18.44
N PHE A 148 9.71 6.99 -17.74
CA PHE A 148 8.81 6.16 -16.95
C PHE A 148 8.61 6.73 -15.54
N GLU A 149 7.41 6.55 -14.99
CA GLU A 149 7.12 6.80 -13.57
C GLU A 149 7.43 5.53 -12.78
N ILE A 150 8.33 5.62 -11.80
CA ILE A 150 8.87 4.45 -11.09
C ILE A 150 8.56 4.53 -9.59
N GLU A 151 7.42 3.97 -9.21
CA GLU A 151 6.97 3.95 -7.81
C GLU A 151 7.21 2.60 -7.12
N THR A 152 7.36 1.52 -7.89
CA THR A 152 7.45 0.15 -7.34
C THR A 152 8.79 -0.51 -7.61
N TYR A 153 9.31 -1.24 -6.61
CA TYR A 153 10.52 -2.03 -6.71
C TYR A 153 10.24 -3.52 -6.61
N THR A 154 10.82 -4.30 -7.50
CA THR A 154 10.81 -5.76 -7.43
C THR A 154 12.16 -6.24 -6.95
N LEU A 155 12.21 -6.91 -5.80
CA LEU A 155 13.47 -7.46 -5.28
C LEU A 155 13.95 -8.63 -6.17
N PRO A 156 15.17 -8.58 -6.74
CA PRO A 156 15.77 -9.72 -7.43
C PRO A 156 15.78 -10.95 -6.52
N TYR A 157 15.38 -12.09 -7.07
CA TYR A 157 15.22 -13.36 -6.35
C TYR A 157 14.25 -13.32 -5.15
N GLY A 158 13.47 -12.24 -5.00
CA GLY A 158 12.58 -12.03 -3.86
C GLY A 158 13.29 -11.78 -2.53
N GLU A 159 14.60 -11.52 -2.54
CA GLU A 159 15.43 -11.43 -1.34
C GLU A 159 15.60 -9.99 -0.87
N SER A 160 15.55 -9.77 0.44
CA SER A 160 15.66 -8.41 1.01
C SER A 160 17.10 -7.92 1.16
N GLY A 161 18.10 -8.80 1.13
CA GLY A 161 19.50 -8.42 1.34
C GLY A 161 19.81 -7.91 2.76
N LEU A 162 20.97 -7.25 2.91
CA LEU A 162 21.40 -6.63 4.17
C LEU A 162 20.61 -5.33 4.47
N ASP A 163 20.70 -4.85 5.72
CA ASP A 163 19.90 -3.71 6.20
C ASP A 163 20.06 -2.43 5.36
N PHE A 164 21.25 -2.17 4.82
CA PHE A 164 21.48 -0.99 3.96
C PHE A 164 20.75 -1.12 2.61
N TYR A 165 20.70 -2.31 2.01
CA TYR A 165 19.96 -2.54 0.76
C TYR A 165 18.46 -2.34 0.98
N GLN A 166 17.93 -2.91 2.07
CA GLN A 166 16.52 -2.71 2.46
C GLN A 166 16.20 -1.23 2.67
N SER A 167 17.09 -0.51 3.36
CA SER A 167 16.93 0.92 3.62
C SER A 167 16.88 1.74 2.33
N LEU A 168 17.71 1.40 1.34
CA LEU A 168 17.68 2.06 0.03
C LEU A 168 16.34 1.84 -0.67
N VAL A 169 15.83 0.60 -0.71
CA VAL A 169 14.52 0.31 -1.31
C VAL A 169 13.40 1.06 -0.58
N MET A 170 13.35 0.97 0.75
CA MET A 170 12.31 1.59 1.59
C MET A 170 12.29 3.11 1.52
N ASN A 171 13.43 3.75 1.27
CA ASN A 171 13.52 5.21 1.22
C ASN A 171 13.25 5.79 -0.17
N ASN A 172 13.30 4.97 -1.23
CA ASN A 172 13.27 5.49 -2.61
C ASN A 172 12.11 4.95 -3.46
N TYR A 173 11.40 3.92 -3.01
CA TYR A 173 10.25 3.35 -3.72
C TYR A 173 9.02 3.31 -2.83
N HIS A 174 7.87 3.66 -3.37
CA HIS A 174 6.63 3.69 -2.60
C HIS A 174 6.19 2.29 -2.16
N LYS A 175 6.23 1.31 -3.06
CA LYS A 175 6.00 -0.11 -2.74
C LYS A 175 7.15 -0.99 -3.21
N TRP A 176 7.34 -2.12 -2.54
CA TRP A 176 8.28 -3.14 -3.01
C TRP A 176 7.71 -4.54 -2.85
N ARG A 177 7.96 -5.40 -3.82
CA ARG A 177 7.43 -6.76 -3.88
C ARG A 177 8.53 -7.78 -3.64
N THR A 178 8.17 -8.85 -2.93
CA THR A 178 9.05 -9.97 -2.59
C THR A 178 8.39 -11.28 -3.01
N LEU A 179 9.15 -12.36 -3.14
CA LEU A 179 8.58 -13.70 -3.43
C LEU A 179 7.98 -14.38 -2.18
N SER A 180 7.61 -13.59 -1.17
CA SER A 180 6.92 -14.14 0.00
C SER A 180 5.45 -14.30 -0.35
N GLU A 181 4.95 -15.52 -0.26
CA GLU A 181 3.56 -15.85 -0.56
C GLU A 181 2.57 -15.20 0.41
N GLY A 182 1.46 -14.70 -0.14
CA GLY A 182 0.36 -14.15 0.64
C GLY A 182 -0.57 -13.25 -0.17
N VAL A 183 -1.84 -13.22 0.23
CA VAL A 183 -2.82 -12.23 -0.24
C VAL A 183 -2.59 -10.91 0.50
N ASN A 184 -2.51 -9.81 -0.24
CA ASN A 184 -2.37 -8.48 0.33
C ASN A 184 -3.73 -7.99 0.84
N THR A 185 -3.74 -7.25 1.94
CA THR A 185 -4.95 -6.53 2.38
C THR A 185 -5.26 -5.39 1.43
N VAL A 186 -6.48 -4.88 1.50
CA VAL A 186 -6.88 -3.65 0.81
C VAL A 186 -7.33 -2.62 1.85
N PRO A 187 -6.60 -1.50 2.01
CA PRO A 187 -5.39 -1.15 1.26
C PRO A 187 -4.20 -2.02 1.71
N SER A 188 -3.18 -2.09 0.85
CA SER A 188 -1.98 -2.87 1.11
C SER A 188 -0.90 -2.01 1.76
N GLY A 189 -0.01 -2.65 2.55
CA GLY A 189 1.22 -2.01 3.01
C GLY A 189 2.19 -1.70 1.87
N ARG A 190 3.34 -1.10 2.20
CA ARG A 190 4.39 -0.82 1.22
C ARG A 190 5.10 -2.09 0.74
N LYS A 191 5.30 -3.05 1.64
CA LYS A 191 5.75 -4.39 1.28
C LYS A 191 4.60 -5.22 0.71
N LEU A 192 4.78 -5.72 -0.51
CA LEU A 192 3.84 -6.56 -1.23
C LEU A 192 4.25 -8.04 -1.20
N TYR A 193 3.23 -8.89 -1.04
CA TYR A 193 3.31 -10.34 -1.09
C TYR A 193 2.80 -10.83 -2.45
N SER A 194 3.36 -11.92 -2.96
CA SER A 194 2.99 -12.48 -4.26
C SER A 194 3.11 -14.00 -4.26
N TYR A 195 2.27 -14.67 -5.04
CA TYR A 195 2.42 -16.09 -5.33
C TYR A 195 3.18 -16.26 -6.65
N SER A 196 4.26 -17.04 -6.61
CA SER A 196 4.94 -17.53 -7.80
C SER A 196 4.58 -19.00 -7.97
N PHE A 197 4.14 -19.37 -9.16
CA PHE A 197 3.81 -20.77 -9.46
C PHE A 197 4.98 -21.40 -10.21
N PRO A 198 5.33 -22.66 -9.88
CA PRO A 198 6.25 -23.41 -10.71
C PRO A 198 5.58 -23.78 -12.04
N LYS A 199 6.39 -24.12 -13.04
CA LYS A 199 5.96 -24.60 -14.36
C LYS A 199 4.86 -25.66 -14.30
N ASP A 200 4.88 -26.54 -13.30
CA ASP A 200 3.81 -27.51 -13.05
C ASP A 200 2.75 -26.91 -12.12
N ILE A 201 1.86 -26.09 -12.69
CA ILE A 201 0.81 -25.38 -11.96
C ILE A 201 -0.15 -26.36 -11.26
N ASN A 202 -0.38 -26.14 -9.97
CA ASN A 202 -1.46 -26.78 -9.23
C ASN A 202 -2.70 -25.86 -9.21
N TRP A 203 -3.66 -26.14 -10.09
CA TRP A 203 -4.87 -25.35 -10.25
C TRP A 203 -5.78 -25.33 -9.01
N GLU A 204 -5.85 -26.43 -8.24
CA GLU A 204 -6.63 -26.47 -6.99
C GLU A 204 -6.07 -25.47 -5.96
N ASN A 205 -4.75 -25.24 -5.97
CA ASN A 205 -4.15 -24.24 -5.10
C ASN A 205 -4.49 -22.81 -5.55
N ILE A 206 -4.53 -22.56 -6.86
CA ILE A 206 -4.94 -21.26 -7.41
C ILE A 206 -6.38 -20.94 -7.02
N ASP A 207 -7.30 -21.89 -7.18
CA ASP A 207 -8.71 -21.72 -6.82
C ASP A 207 -8.86 -21.34 -5.34
N LYS A 208 -8.14 -22.03 -4.45
CA LYS A 208 -8.14 -21.72 -3.00
C LYS A 208 -7.62 -20.32 -2.70
N ILE A 209 -6.56 -19.89 -3.38
CA ILE A 209 -5.98 -18.54 -3.20
C ILE A 209 -6.95 -17.47 -3.71
N ILE A 210 -7.63 -17.72 -4.84
CA ILE A 210 -8.66 -16.83 -5.38
C ILE A 210 -9.85 -16.72 -4.44
N ASP A 211 -10.36 -17.85 -3.93
CA ASP A 211 -11.45 -17.86 -2.95
C ASP A 211 -11.07 -17.11 -1.68
N GLN A 212 -9.87 -17.37 -1.14
CA GLN A 212 -9.33 -16.61 -0.01
C GLN A 212 -9.27 -15.11 -0.32
N THR A 213 -8.83 -14.73 -1.52
CA THR A 213 -8.75 -13.33 -1.94
C THR A 213 -10.14 -12.68 -1.96
N LYS A 214 -11.14 -13.39 -2.46
CA LYS A 214 -12.53 -12.93 -2.53
C LYS A 214 -13.17 -12.81 -1.15
N GLU A 215 -12.94 -13.77 -0.26
CA GLU A 215 -13.42 -13.74 1.12
C GLU A 215 -12.84 -12.56 1.90
N MET A 216 -11.57 -12.22 1.64
CA MET A 216 -10.85 -11.18 2.36
C MET A 216 -11.10 -9.75 1.86
N GLY A 217 -11.74 -9.53 0.70
CA GLY A 217 -11.64 -8.21 0.09
C GLY A 217 -10.24 -7.92 -0.46
N GLY A 218 -9.41 -8.94 -0.64
CA GLY A 218 -7.95 -8.84 -0.72
C GLY A 218 -7.41 -8.50 -2.10
N TRP A 219 -6.08 -8.45 -2.20
CA TRP A 219 -5.34 -8.23 -3.43
C TRP A 219 -4.30 -9.33 -3.66
N LEU A 220 -4.58 -10.16 -4.66
CA LEU A 220 -3.69 -11.21 -5.15
C LEU A 220 -2.66 -10.62 -6.12
N ILE A 221 -1.39 -10.96 -5.94
CA ILE A 221 -0.35 -10.68 -6.94
C ILE A 221 0.17 -12.03 -7.43
N ILE A 222 0.11 -12.24 -8.74
CA ILE A 222 0.61 -13.43 -9.42
C ILE A 222 1.91 -13.06 -10.11
N THR A 223 3.00 -13.67 -9.67
CA THR A 223 4.33 -13.50 -10.26
C THR A 223 4.52 -14.50 -11.38
N LEU A 224 4.91 -13.98 -12.55
CA LEU A 224 5.22 -14.70 -13.77
C LEU A 224 6.60 -14.23 -14.26
N HIS A 225 7.24 -14.99 -15.13
CA HIS A 225 8.48 -14.61 -15.81
C HIS A 225 8.21 -14.76 -17.32
N ALA A 226 9.04 -15.52 -18.05
CA ALA A 226 8.80 -15.80 -19.46
C ALA A 226 7.54 -16.67 -19.68
N THR A 227 6.78 -16.34 -20.74
CA THR A 227 5.60 -17.09 -21.16
C THR A 227 5.82 -17.66 -22.57
N THR A 228 6.37 -18.86 -22.69
CA THR A 228 6.84 -19.43 -23.98
C THR A 228 6.30 -20.84 -24.19
N ASP A 229 6.12 -21.27 -25.43
CA ASP A 229 5.57 -22.61 -25.72
C ASP A 229 6.49 -23.76 -25.28
N ASN A 230 7.78 -23.48 -25.07
CA ASN A 230 8.79 -24.47 -24.65
C ASN A 230 9.59 -23.95 -23.45
N PRO A 231 8.99 -23.86 -22.25
CA PRO A 231 9.64 -23.25 -21.10
C PRO A 231 10.81 -24.12 -20.61
N THR A 232 12.00 -23.53 -20.54
CA THR A 232 13.26 -24.15 -20.09
C THR A 232 13.50 -23.97 -18.59
N SER A 233 12.99 -22.88 -18.01
CA SER A 233 13.06 -22.57 -16.59
C SER A 233 11.85 -23.10 -15.81
N SER A 234 12.06 -23.46 -14.54
CA SER A 234 10.99 -23.86 -13.61
C SER A 234 10.00 -22.73 -13.29
N TRP A 235 10.34 -21.49 -13.66
CA TRP A 235 9.52 -20.28 -13.43
C TRP A 235 8.87 -19.75 -14.71
N SER A 236 9.13 -20.40 -15.85
CA SER A 236 8.52 -20.08 -17.13
C SER A 236 7.26 -20.91 -17.34
N HIS A 237 6.28 -20.31 -17.99
CA HIS A 237 4.97 -20.91 -18.22
C HIS A 237 4.67 -20.97 -19.71
N THR A 238 3.83 -21.91 -20.12
CA THR A 238 3.34 -21.96 -21.51
C THR A 238 2.27 -20.90 -21.76
N THR A 239 2.13 -20.49 -23.02
CA THR A 239 1.04 -19.61 -23.47
C THR A 239 -0.32 -20.17 -23.06
N SER A 240 -0.54 -21.48 -23.24
CA SER A 240 -1.79 -22.14 -22.83
C SER A 240 -2.03 -22.14 -21.32
N GLN A 241 -0.98 -22.19 -20.50
CA GLN A 241 -1.13 -22.03 -19.04
C GLN A 241 -1.53 -20.60 -18.68
N LEU A 242 -0.99 -19.59 -19.37
CA LEU A 242 -1.41 -18.21 -19.16
C LEU A 242 -2.87 -17.99 -19.60
N GLU A 243 -3.29 -18.56 -20.75
CA GLU A 243 -4.68 -18.51 -21.21
C GLU A 243 -5.64 -19.11 -20.17
N GLU A 244 -5.33 -20.28 -19.63
CA GLU A 244 -6.17 -20.90 -18.59
C GLU A 244 -6.17 -20.06 -17.30
N LEU A 245 -5.03 -19.48 -16.91
CA LEU A 245 -4.96 -18.59 -15.75
C LEU A 245 -5.83 -17.33 -15.95
N ILE A 246 -5.77 -16.71 -17.13
CA ILE A 246 -6.61 -15.56 -17.48
C ILE A 246 -8.08 -15.93 -17.39
N LYS A 247 -8.47 -17.10 -17.91
CA LYS A 247 -9.83 -17.61 -17.84
C LYS A 247 -10.29 -17.83 -16.40
N VAL A 248 -9.47 -18.48 -15.57
CA VAL A 248 -9.76 -18.69 -14.14
C VAL A 248 -9.93 -17.36 -13.41
N VAL A 249 -9.08 -16.36 -13.70
CA VAL A 249 -9.22 -15.01 -13.12
C VAL A 249 -10.49 -14.31 -13.61
N ASP A 250 -10.86 -14.42 -14.88
CA ASP A 250 -12.07 -13.79 -15.41
C ASP A 250 -13.33 -14.38 -14.75
N GLU A 251 -13.42 -15.70 -14.72
CA GLU A 251 -14.51 -16.46 -14.10
C GLU A 251 -14.60 -16.19 -12.58
N SER A 252 -13.48 -15.90 -11.92
CA SER A 252 -13.47 -15.59 -10.48
C SER A 252 -14.22 -14.30 -10.12
N GLY A 253 -14.29 -13.34 -11.05
CA GLY A 253 -14.81 -12.00 -10.82
C GLY A 253 -13.87 -11.04 -10.07
N LEU A 254 -12.61 -11.41 -9.82
CA LEU A 254 -11.58 -10.50 -9.31
C LEU A 254 -11.35 -9.33 -10.29
N ARG A 255 -10.99 -8.16 -9.77
CA ARG A 255 -10.65 -6.98 -10.58
C ARG A 255 -9.16 -6.94 -10.85
N VAL A 256 -8.78 -6.98 -12.12
CA VAL A 256 -7.38 -6.80 -12.52
C VAL A 256 -6.99 -5.32 -12.42
N ILE A 257 -5.92 -5.03 -11.70
CA ILE A 257 -5.39 -3.68 -11.49
C ILE A 257 -3.86 -3.70 -11.38
N THR A 258 -3.21 -2.54 -11.49
CA THR A 258 -1.79 -2.34 -11.11
C THR A 258 -1.66 -1.83 -9.66
N PRO A 259 -0.46 -1.87 -9.06
CA PRO A 259 -0.19 -1.21 -7.79
C PRO A 259 -0.59 0.28 -7.75
N ASN A 260 -0.25 1.08 -8.76
CA ASN A 260 -0.63 2.49 -8.81
C ASN A 260 -2.16 2.67 -8.86
N GLN A 261 -2.87 1.80 -9.59
CA GLN A 261 -4.34 1.81 -9.60
C GLN A 261 -4.96 1.35 -8.28
N MET A 262 -4.25 0.55 -7.47
CA MET A 262 -4.64 0.23 -6.09
C MET A 262 -4.46 1.44 -5.18
N GLU A 263 -3.49 2.30 -5.46
CA GLU A 263 -3.21 3.53 -4.71
C GLU A 263 -4.14 4.68 -5.08
N ASP A 264 -4.55 4.81 -6.34
CA ASP A 264 -5.66 5.69 -6.72
C ASP A 264 -6.98 5.30 -6.01
N LYS A 265 -7.02 4.07 -5.47
CA LYS A 265 -8.09 3.53 -4.61
C LYS A 265 -7.75 3.56 -3.12
N LEU A 266 -6.68 4.23 -2.69
CA LEU A 266 -6.48 4.61 -1.28
C LEU A 266 -7.63 5.53 -0.89
N LEU A 267 -8.76 4.90 -0.53
CA LEU A 267 -9.83 5.18 0.42
C LEU A 267 -10.10 6.63 0.83
N ILE A 268 -9.71 7.61 0.03
CA ILE A 268 -10.01 9.01 0.15
C ILE A 268 -11.24 9.20 -0.71
N PRO A 269 -12.44 9.41 -0.13
CA PRO A 269 -13.60 9.77 -0.92
C PRO A 269 -13.18 10.86 -1.91
N SER A 270 -13.53 10.72 -3.19
CA SER A 270 -13.02 11.61 -4.26
C SER A 270 -13.17 13.10 -3.93
N GLU A 271 -14.20 13.46 -3.16
CA GLU A 271 -14.45 14.79 -2.62
C GLU A 271 -13.40 15.33 -1.63
N PHE A 272 -12.56 14.49 -1.05
CA PHE A 272 -11.50 14.86 -0.11
C PHE A 272 -10.20 15.21 -0.85
N ASN A 273 -10.08 14.87 -2.13
CA ASN A 273 -8.90 15.20 -2.91
C ASN A 273 -8.83 16.74 -3.10
N GLU A 274 -7.69 17.34 -2.75
CA GLU A 274 -7.46 18.81 -2.74
C GLU A 274 -8.40 19.64 -1.82
N SER A 275 -9.21 19.01 -0.96
CA SER A 275 -10.17 19.67 -0.08
C SER A 275 -9.66 19.86 1.35
N LEU A 276 -10.10 20.92 2.03
CA LEU A 276 -9.86 21.08 3.47
C LEU A 276 -10.81 20.14 4.26
N VAL A 277 -10.26 19.10 4.87
CA VAL A 277 -11.01 18.16 5.72
C VAL A 277 -10.79 18.50 7.20
N MET A 278 -11.86 18.63 7.96
CA MET A 278 -11.83 19.00 9.38
C MET A 278 -12.51 17.93 10.23
N LEU A 279 -11.88 17.54 11.34
CA LEU A 279 -12.53 16.81 12.42
C LEU A 279 -13.09 17.82 13.43
N LYS A 280 -14.39 17.74 13.70
CA LYS A 280 -15.08 18.57 14.70
C LYS A 280 -15.76 17.69 15.75
N ILE A 281 -15.52 17.99 17.02
CA ILE A 281 -16.17 17.33 18.17
C ILE A 281 -16.46 18.41 19.21
N ASN A 282 -17.66 18.98 19.12
CA ASN A 282 -18.04 20.18 19.89
C ASN A 282 -18.00 19.93 21.41
N ASP A 283 -18.43 18.76 21.86
CA ASP A 283 -18.48 18.41 23.29
C ASP A 283 -17.10 18.40 23.99
N ILE A 284 -16.01 18.39 23.23
CA ILE A 284 -14.63 18.40 23.75
C ILE A 284 -13.74 19.46 23.10
N ASP A 285 -14.35 20.47 22.46
CA ASP A 285 -13.67 21.61 21.81
C ASP A 285 -12.64 21.20 20.74
N VAL A 286 -12.93 20.16 19.96
CA VAL A 286 -12.08 19.76 18.83
C VAL A 286 -12.61 20.40 17.55
N SER A 287 -11.74 21.17 16.88
CA SER A 287 -11.92 21.61 15.50
C SER A 287 -10.54 21.70 14.88
N SER A 288 -10.15 20.67 14.12
CA SER A 288 -8.77 20.52 13.65
C SER A 288 -8.72 19.89 12.25
N PRO A 289 -7.76 20.29 11.39
CA PRO A 289 -7.54 19.63 10.11
C PRO A 289 -7.29 18.14 10.30
N LEU A 290 -8.05 17.30 9.60
CA LEU A 290 -7.86 15.85 9.60
C LEU A 290 -6.86 15.48 8.51
N LEU A 291 -5.64 15.12 8.91
CA LEU A 291 -4.57 14.80 7.99
C LEU A 291 -4.57 13.31 7.64
N LEU A 292 -4.32 12.98 6.38
CA LEU A 292 -3.98 11.62 5.99
C LEU A 292 -2.57 11.30 6.50
N VAL A 293 -2.35 10.10 7.06
CA VAL A 293 -1.03 9.71 7.58
C VAL A 293 0.08 9.87 6.52
N GLU A 294 -0.17 9.55 5.25
CA GLU A 294 0.83 9.73 4.19
C GLU A 294 1.14 11.20 3.89
N GLN A 295 0.16 12.11 3.97
CA GLN A 295 0.37 13.55 3.80
C GLN A 295 1.16 14.14 4.98
N SER A 296 0.95 13.62 6.20
CA SER A 296 1.71 14.04 7.39
C SER A 296 3.17 13.57 7.36
N LEU A 297 3.46 12.47 6.66
CA LEU A 297 4.81 11.91 6.50
C LEU A 297 5.60 12.56 5.34
N LYS A 298 4.92 13.24 4.41
CA LYS A 298 5.54 14.00 3.30
C LYS A 298 6.02 15.40 3.68
N SER A 299 5.89 15.83 4.95
CA SER A 299 6.40 17.15 5.35
C SER A 299 7.92 17.12 5.53
N ASP A 300 8.62 17.99 4.80
CA ASP A 300 10.09 18.18 4.72
C ASP A 300 10.82 18.55 6.04
N SER A 301 10.32 18.19 7.23
CA SER A 301 11.00 18.51 8.47
C SER A 301 12.23 17.63 8.68
N LYS A 302 13.39 18.19 8.32
CA LYS A 302 14.75 17.67 8.54
C LYS A 302 15.17 17.61 10.01
N ASP A 303 14.21 17.60 10.92
CA ASP A 303 14.42 17.54 12.35
C ASP A 303 13.46 16.49 12.91
N TRP A 304 13.95 15.25 13.07
CA TRP A 304 13.20 14.17 13.71
C TRP A 304 12.86 14.49 15.19
N GLY A 305 13.48 15.53 15.75
CA GLY A 305 13.09 16.13 17.04
C GLY A 305 11.84 17.01 16.98
N ASP A 306 11.35 17.36 15.79
CA ASP A 306 10.18 18.21 15.55
C ASP A 306 8.96 17.44 15.01
N PHE A 307 8.92 16.11 15.16
CA PHE A 307 7.67 15.34 15.04
C PHE A 307 6.57 15.88 15.99
N SER A 308 6.95 16.69 16.99
CA SER A 308 6.04 17.37 17.91
C SER A 308 5.16 18.46 17.33
N SER A 309 5.63 19.15 16.28
CA SER A 309 4.90 20.23 15.63
C SER A 309 3.92 19.70 14.59
N HIS A 310 4.24 18.57 13.94
CA HIS A 310 3.41 17.93 12.91
C HIS A 310 2.31 17.01 13.45
N LEU A 311 2.42 16.55 14.70
CA LEU A 311 1.46 15.70 15.39
C LEU A 311 0.49 16.44 16.32
N LEU A 312 0.22 17.72 16.02
CA LEU A 312 -0.73 18.51 16.80
C LEU A 312 -2.19 18.13 16.50
N GLY A 313 -2.46 17.71 15.27
CA GLY A 313 -3.80 17.38 14.77
C GLY A 313 -4.12 15.87 14.78
N PRO A 314 -5.39 15.52 14.55
CA PRO A 314 -5.83 14.14 14.38
C PRO A 314 -5.37 13.64 13.00
N MET A 315 -4.96 12.37 12.94
CA MET A 315 -4.57 11.72 11.70
C MET A 315 -5.50 10.57 11.39
N TRP A 316 -5.92 10.50 10.15
CA TRP A 316 -6.67 9.40 9.61
C TRP A 316 -5.72 8.33 9.07
N LEU A 317 -5.82 7.12 9.64
CA LEU A 317 -5.18 5.93 9.11
C LEU A 317 -6.06 5.38 7.98
N PRO A 318 -5.59 5.36 6.72
CA PRO A 318 -6.42 5.04 5.57
C PRO A 318 -6.76 3.54 5.46
N VAL A 319 -6.91 2.81 6.56
CA VAL A 319 -7.33 1.40 6.55
C VAL A 319 -8.75 1.20 5.98
N ARG A 320 -9.59 2.25 6.03
CA ARG A 320 -10.94 2.32 5.43
C ARG A 320 -11.33 3.77 5.15
N ALA A 321 -12.18 4.00 4.14
CA ALA A 321 -12.69 5.33 3.79
C ALA A 321 -13.69 5.85 4.82
N VAL A 322 -13.63 7.16 5.09
CA VAL A 322 -14.67 7.82 5.88
C VAL A 322 -16.02 7.65 5.17
N GLY A 323 -17.02 7.15 5.89
CA GLY A 323 -18.37 6.95 5.36
C GLY A 323 -18.62 5.59 4.71
N GLU A 324 -17.58 4.80 4.46
CA GLU A 324 -17.75 3.42 4.00
C GLU A 324 -18.18 2.50 5.14
N LYS A 325 -18.88 1.40 4.79
CA LYS A 325 -19.27 0.35 5.73
C LYS A 325 -18.01 -0.30 6.32
N GLY A 326 -18.01 -0.52 7.63
CA GLY A 326 -16.84 -0.97 8.39
C GLY A 326 -16.27 0.15 9.27
N LEU A 327 -15.05 -0.03 9.77
CA LEU A 327 -14.42 0.83 10.76
C LEU A 327 -13.32 1.72 10.19
N THR A 328 -13.52 3.04 10.23
CA THR A 328 -12.49 4.05 9.98
C THR A 328 -11.68 4.33 11.24
N LEU A 329 -10.36 4.53 11.13
CA LEU A 329 -9.48 4.83 12.26
C LEU A 329 -8.90 6.24 12.21
N ILE A 330 -9.15 7.03 13.26
CA ILE A 330 -8.49 8.32 13.49
C ILE A 330 -7.71 8.24 14.79
N VAL A 331 -6.42 8.55 14.72
CA VAL A 331 -5.52 8.61 15.86
C VAL A 331 -5.17 10.06 16.18
N GLY A 332 -4.95 10.36 17.46
CA GLY A 332 -4.50 11.67 17.87
C GLY A 332 -3.88 11.62 19.25
N HIS A 333 -3.01 12.56 19.56
CA HIS A 333 -2.37 12.60 20.87
C HIS A 333 -3.31 13.15 21.94
N ARG A 334 -3.14 12.62 23.15
CA ARG A 334 -3.81 13.13 24.35
C ARG A 334 -2.98 14.18 25.05
N GLN A 335 -1.73 13.84 25.42
CA GLN A 335 -0.80 14.82 26.00
C GLN A 335 0.66 14.39 25.93
N TRP A 336 1.51 15.34 25.53
CA TRP A 336 2.96 15.31 25.72
C TRP A 336 3.50 16.75 25.60
N GLY A 337 3.84 17.36 26.73
CA GLY A 337 4.24 18.78 26.82
C GLY A 337 3.30 19.63 27.69
N PRO A 338 3.47 20.97 27.69
CA PRO A 338 2.69 21.88 28.54
C PRO A 338 1.28 22.16 28.00
N GLU A 339 1.10 22.08 26.67
CA GLU A 339 -0.17 22.39 26.00
C GLU A 339 -1.00 21.13 25.73
N PRO A 340 -2.33 21.15 25.98
CA PRO A 340 -3.27 20.09 25.58
C PRO A 340 -3.19 19.76 24.07
N LYS A 341 -3.32 18.47 23.71
CA LYS A 341 -3.38 18.00 22.32
C LYS A 341 -4.83 17.76 21.86
N VAL A 342 -5.03 17.50 20.56
CA VAL A 342 -6.37 17.34 19.96
C VAL A 342 -7.29 16.37 20.73
N PHE A 343 -6.76 15.27 21.27
CA PHE A 343 -7.55 14.30 22.03
C PHE A 343 -7.35 14.37 23.54
N ALA A 344 -6.87 15.51 24.07
CA ALA A 344 -6.69 15.76 25.50
C ALA A 344 -7.90 15.35 26.34
N ASN A 345 -9.09 15.71 25.85
CA ASN A 345 -10.39 15.53 26.51
C ASN A 345 -11.21 14.36 25.93
N LEU A 346 -10.61 13.46 25.14
CA LEU A 346 -11.36 12.38 24.46
C LEU A 346 -12.13 11.47 25.45
N ASP A 347 -11.66 11.35 26.69
CA ASP A 347 -12.32 10.60 27.77
C ASP A 347 -13.62 11.24 28.29
N LYS A 348 -13.87 12.50 27.94
CA LYS A 348 -15.10 13.20 28.32
C LYS A 348 -16.27 12.92 27.37
N LEU A 349 -16.01 12.31 26.21
CA LEU A 349 -17.08 11.95 25.28
C LEU A 349 -17.99 10.87 25.87
N GLN A 350 -19.28 11.09 25.69
CA GLN A 350 -20.36 10.23 26.14
C GLN A 350 -21.10 9.64 24.94
N ILE A 351 -21.77 8.51 25.17
CA ILE A 351 -22.67 7.91 24.19
C ILE A 351 -23.74 8.96 23.80
N GLY A 352 -23.95 9.13 22.50
CA GLY A 352 -24.86 10.15 21.97
C GLY A 352 -24.17 11.44 21.50
N ASN A 353 -22.93 11.73 21.92
CA ASN A 353 -22.20 12.89 21.39
C ASN A 353 -21.87 12.73 19.90
N GLU A 354 -21.75 13.85 19.20
CA GLU A 354 -21.49 13.86 17.75
C GLU A 354 -20.00 14.05 17.45
N VAL A 355 -19.53 13.29 16.46
CA VAL A 355 -18.21 13.42 15.85
C VAL A 355 -18.44 13.71 14.38
N VAL A 356 -18.01 14.89 13.94
CA VAL A 356 -18.31 15.42 12.61
C VAL A 356 -17.04 15.49 11.77
N ILE A 357 -17.12 15.02 10.53
CA ILE A 357 -16.08 15.22 9.52
C ILE A 357 -16.64 16.17 8.46
N SER A 358 -16.05 17.35 8.37
CA SER A 358 -16.43 18.38 7.41
C SER A 358 -15.48 18.42 6.23
N VAL A 359 -16.00 18.69 5.04
CA VAL A 359 -15.23 18.88 3.81
C VAL A 359 -15.53 20.27 3.27
N ASN A 360 -14.52 21.10 3.05
CA ASN A 360 -14.70 22.48 2.56
C ASN A 360 -15.71 23.30 3.38
N ASN A 361 -15.70 23.12 4.70
CA ASN A 361 -16.59 23.73 5.69
C ASN A 361 -18.05 23.22 5.71
N GLU A 362 -18.39 22.21 4.91
CA GLU A 362 -19.69 21.55 4.97
C GLU A 362 -19.60 20.28 5.82
N ASP A 363 -20.51 20.12 6.79
CA ASP A 363 -20.57 18.93 7.63
C ASP A 363 -21.10 17.75 6.81
N LYS A 364 -20.17 16.88 6.41
CA LYS A 364 -20.42 15.82 5.41
C LYS A 364 -20.79 14.50 6.07
N TYR A 365 -20.10 14.15 7.16
CA TYR A 365 -20.36 12.93 7.90
C TYR A 365 -20.54 13.26 9.38
N VAL A 366 -21.70 12.89 9.92
CA VAL A 366 -22.02 13.05 11.34
C VAL A 366 -22.12 11.67 11.95
N PHE A 367 -21.19 11.35 12.85
CA PHE A 367 -21.19 10.09 13.59
C PHE A 367 -21.69 10.34 15.01
N THR A 368 -22.46 9.41 15.57
CA THR A 368 -22.86 9.43 16.97
C THR A 368 -22.07 8.40 17.77
N VAL A 369 -21.46 8.84 18.88
CA VAL A 369 -20.67 7.98 19.79
C VAL A 369 -21.54 6.85 20.31
N SER A 370 -21.07 5.62 20.13
CA SER A 370 -21.75 4.38 20.51
C SER A 370 -21.07 3.64 21.66
N SER A 371 -19.76 3.81 21.83
CA SER A 371 -19.01 3.17 22.93
C SER A 371 -17.68 3.86 23.20
N ALA A 372 -17.15 3.64 24.41
CA ALA A 372 -15.79 4.00 24.77
C ALA A 372 -15.18 2.88 25.62
N GLN A 373 -13.91 2.56 25.38
CA GLN A 373 -13.20 1.52 26.12
C GLN A 373 -11.71 1.79 26.21
N VAL A 374 -11.08 1.20 27.23
CA VAL A 374 -9.63 1.22 27.41
C VAL A 374 -9.09 -0.17 27.17
N ILE A 375 -8.08 -0.27 26.31
CA ILE A 375 -7.40 -1.53 25.98
C ILE A 375 -5.90 -1.40 26.18
N ASN A 376 -5.20 -2.54 26.25
CA ASN A 376 -3.75 -2.51 26.19
C ASN A 376 -3.29 -2.27 24.73
N PRO A 377 -2.12 -1.64 24.51
CA PRO A 377 -1.64 -1.33 23.16
C PRO A 377 -1.52 -2.55 22.23
N GLU A 378 -1.16 -3.70 22.78
CA GLU A 378 -1.03 -4.98 22.08
C GLU A 378 -2.37 -5.54 21.55
N ASP A 379 -3.50 -5.14 22.16
CA ASP A 379 -4.83 -5.63 21.82
C ASP A 379 -5.49 -4.85 20.66
N LEU A 380 -4.89 -3.73 20.25
CA LEU A 380 -5.49 -2.78 19.32
C LEU A 380 -5.90 -3.40 17.97
N TRP A 381 -5.06 -4.23 17.40
CA TRP A 381 -5.35 -4.84 16.10
C TRP A 381 -6.40 -5.94 16.18
N SER A 382 -6.42 -6.67 17.30
CA SER A 382 -7.48 -7.65 17.56
C SER A 382 -8.83 -6.94 17.74
N PHE A 383 -8.84 -5.83 18.48
CA PHE A 383 -10.01 -4.96 18.58
C PHE A 383 -10.46 -4.48 17.19
N TYR A 384 -9.57 -3.86 16.42
CA TYR A 384 -9.88 -3.34 15.09
C TYR A 384 -10.53 -4.40 14.20
N GLY A 385 -9.88 -5.57 14.05
CA GLY A 385 -10.41 -6.64 13.19
C GLY A 385 -11.80 -7.09 13.60
N SER A 386 -12.02 -7.30 14.90
CA SER A 386 -13.35 -7.69 15.42
C SER A 386 -14.42 -6.62 15.18
N LYS A 387 -14.06 -5.34 15.36
CA LYS A 387 -15.01 -4.24 15.29
C LYS A 387 -15.32 -3.83 13.84
N ASP A 388 -14.33 -3.90 12.97
CA ASP A 388 -14.50 -3.72 11.53
C ASP A 388 -15.48 -4.75 10.97
N GLU A 389 -15.28 -6.04 11.32
CA GLU A 389 -16.17 -7.13 10.92
C GLU A 389 -17.61 -6.94 11.45
N GLU A 390 -17.76 -6.51 12.71
CA GLU A 390 -19.06 -6.20 13.30
C GLU A 390 -19.79 -5.08 12.52
N CYS A 391 -19.09 -4.00 12.19
CA CYS A 391 -19.64 -2.86 11.46
C CYS A 391 -20.03 -3.24 10.03
N ILE A 392 -19.20 -4.05 9.34
CA ILE A 392 -19.51 -4.58 8.00
C ILE A 392 -20.76 -5.45 8.04
N LYS A 393 -20.83 -6.43 8.96
CA LYS A 393 -21.97 -7.34 9.10
C LYS A 393 -23.26 -6.61 9.46
N SER A 394 -23.14 -5.53 10.23
CA SER A 394 -24.27 -4.68 10.60
C SER A 394 -24.62 -3.66 9.53
N ASN A 395 -23.92 -3.66 8.39
CA ASN A 395 -24.13 -2.73 7.28
C ASN A 395 -23.96 -1.24 7.69
N LYS A 396 -23.10 -0.97 8.66
CA LYS A 396 -22.90 0.35 9.27
C LYS A 396 -21.53 0.92 8.92
N SER A 397 -21.46 2.24 8.74
CA SER A 397 -20.19 2.97 8.74
C SER A 397 -19.86 3.38 10.18
N CYS A 398 -18.68 3.02 10.64
CA CYS A 398 -18.20 3.25 11.99
C CYS A 398 -16.89 4.05 11.96
N LEU A 399 -16.65 4.78 13.05
CA LEU A 399 -15.45 5.58 13.26
C LEU A 399 -14.87 5.26 14.64
N SER A 400 -13.55 5.03 14.73
CA SER A 400 -12.83 4.90 16.00
C SER A 400 -11.83 6.02 16.16
N LEU A 401 -11.98 6.79 17.23
CA LEU A 401 -11.03 7.79 17.71
C LEU A 401 -10.13 7.14 18.76
N ILE A 402 -8.82 7.16 18.53
CA ILE A 402 -7.85 6.43 19.35
C ILE A 402 -6.83 7.40 19.92
N THR A 403 -6.55 7.28 21.22
CA THR A 403 -5.49 8.05 21.88
C THR A 403 -4.83 7.29 23.02
N CYS A 404 -3.75 7.87 23.56
CA CYS A 404 -3.08 7.39 24.76
C CYS A 404 -3.89 7.63 26.03
N THR A 405 -3.85 6.69 26.97
CA THR A 405 -4.49 6.84 28.28
C THR A 405 -3.71 6.08 29.36
N PRO A 406 -3.76 6.49 30.65
CA PRO A 406 -4.28 7.75 31.20
C PRO A 406 -3.57 9.00 30.67
N TYR A 407 -4.15 10.17 30.92
CA TYR A 407 -3.62 11.47 30.48
C TYR A 407 -2.13 11.65 30.83
N GLY A 408 -1.32 12.08 29.85
CA GLY A 408 0.13 12.26 30.00
C GLY A 408 0.95 10.95 30.05
N THR A 409 0.33 9.80 29.80
CA THR A 409 1.01 8.50 29.77
C THR A 409 0.78 7.80 28.45
N THR A 410 1.51 6.71 28.20
CA THR A 410 1.42 5.90 26.98
C THR A 410 0.99 4.46 27.26
N LYS A 411 0.55 4.21 28.50
CA LYS A 411 0.36 2.86 29.08
C LYS A 411 -0.72 2.06 28.36
N GLN A 412 -1.83 2.71 28.01
CA GLN A 412 -3.01 2.08 27.41
C GLN A 412 -3.55 2.91 26.26
N ARG A 413 -4.56 2.40 25.56
CA ARG A 413 -5.28 3.11 24.51
C ARG A 413 -6.72 3.34 24.93
N LEU A 414 -7.14 4.60 24.88
CA LEU A 414 -8.56 4.95 24.93
C LEU A 414 -9.08 4.93 23.51
N ILE A 415 -10.17 4.20 23.30
CA ILE A 415 -10.86 4.10 22.02
C ILE A 415 -12.29 4.54 22.21
N VAL A 416 -12.72 5.54 21.45
CA VAL A 416 -14.12 5.96 21.34
C VAL A 416 -14.63 5.55 19.96
N THR A 417 -15.67 4.71 19.92
CA THR A 417 -16.31 4.30 18.67
C THR A 417 -17.60 5.08 18.46
N ALA A 418 -17.83 5.54 17.24
CA ALA A 418 -19.03 6.22 16.79
C ALA A 418 -19.59 5.55 15.52
N THR A 419 -20.87 5.70 15.25
CA THR A 419 -21.56 5.15 14.07
C THR A 419 -22.13 6.30 13.25
N LEU A 420 -22.01 6.24 11.93
CA LEU A 420 -22.53 7.26 11.02
C LEU A 420 -24.07 7.34 11.14
N ASN A 421 -24.59 8.55 11.19
CA ASN A 421 -26.03 8.81 11.15
C ASN A 421 -26.57 8.57 9.73
N GLU A 422 -27.79 8.03 9.65
CA GLU A 422 -28.47 7.76 8.38
C GLU A 422 -28.92 9.02 7.64
#